data_AF-A0A8H8U7H6-F1
#
_entry.id   AF-A0A8H8U7H6-F1
#
_cell.length_a   1.000
_cell.length_b   1.000
_cell.length_c   1.000
_cell.angle_alpha   90.00
_cell.angle_beta   90.00
_cell.angle_gamma   90.00
#
_symmetry.space_group_name_H-M   'P 1'
#
loop_
_entity.id
_entity.type
_entity.pdbx_description
1 polymer ?
#
loop_
_entity_poly.entity_id
_entity_poly.type
_entity_poly.pdbx_seq_one_letter_code
_entity_poly.pdbx_strand_id
1 'polypeptide(L)'
;MSTQLTPISYASSIVGFTSFALTILILILTISPSLLSPGVHAFWSGFQTVLSAPREIPDAFSTLRQGLYEEREYLKQVRRRREGARTRDSKTKSLYYEGGPTKVMNKALKDLIHDFKNYESPFLLSPHDGLEKELEWSFDATQQAYRCDLWHRVLWLRNKGGVNRIANNLQRLQTRRIAVEATETRWVLGDCMGMMRECEGRLGAIERRLQMSQIG
;
A
#
# COMPACT_ATOMS: atom_id res chain seq x y z
N MET A 1 55.94 25.76 43.49
CA MET A 1 55.32 26.78 42.62
C MET A 1 54.06 26.18 42.03
N SER A 2 52.92 26.47 42.64
CA SER A 2 51.60 26.00 42.21
C SER A 2 51.07 26.93 41.12
N THR A 3 51.01 26.43 39.89
CA THR A 3 50.40 27.10 38.74
C THR A 3 48.88 27.16 38.93
N GLN A 4 48.41 28.23 39.58
CA GLN A 4 47.00 28.63 39.61
C GLN A 4 46.61 29.06 38.19
N LEU A 5 46.04 28.14 37.41
CA LEU A 5 45.38 28.47 36.15
C LEU A 5 44.22 29.43 36.47
N THR A 6 44.32 30.67 35.99
CA THR A 6 43.31 31.70 36.22
C THR A 6 41.95 31.21 35.70
N PRO A 7 40.88 31.20 36.52
CA PRO A 7 39.56 30.64 36.16
C PRO A 7 38.95 31.28 34.92
N ILE A 8 39.37 32.52 34.60
CA ILE A 8 38.93 33.28 33.42
C ILE A 8 39.38 32.61 32.11
N SER A 9 40.60 32.05 32.06
CA SER A 9 41.12 31.37 30.86
C SER A 9 40.41 30.04 30.60
N TYR A 10 40.05 29.31 31.66
CA TYR A 10 39.27 28.09 31.57
C TYR A 10 37.83 28.36 31.09
N ALA A 11 37.18 29.39 31.64
CA ALA A 11 35.84 29.79 31.22
C ALA A 11 35.79 30.23 29.74
N SER A 12 36.79 31.00 29.28
CA SER A 12 36.88 31.42 27.88
C SER A 12 37.08 30.25 26.92
N SER A 13 37.87 29.24 27.32
CA SER A 13 38.09 28.03 26.51
C SER A 13 36.82 27.20 26.34
N ILE A 14 36.02 27.06 27.41
CA ILE A 14 34.73 26.34 27.36
C ILE A 14 33.74 27.07 26.46
N VAL A 15 33.62 28.39 26.60
CA VAL A 15 32.71 29.19 25.77
C VAL A 15 33.12 29.08 24.29
N GLY A 16 34.40 29.23 23.98
CA GLY A 16 34.90 29.07 22.61
C GLY A 16 34.61 27.68 22.03
N PHE A 17 34.79 26.62 22.82
CA PHE A 17 34.53 25.25 22.39
C PHE A 17 33.03 24.97 22.19
N THR A 18 32.18 25.48 23.08
CA THR A 18 30.72 25.34 22.94
C THR A 18 30.17 26.11 21.75
N SER A 19 30.68 27.32 21.49
CA SER A 19 30.32 28.11 20.29
C SER A 19 30.81 27.44 19.01
N PHE A 20 32.01 26.87 19.01
CA PHE A 20 32.56 26.11 17.88
C PHE A 20 31.79 24.81 17.62
N ALA A 21 31.45 24.07 18.67
CA ALA A 21 30.63 22.86 18.57
C ALA A 21 29.22 23.17 18.05
N LEU A 22 28.60 24.27 18.51
CA LEU A 22 27.32 24.73 18.00
C LEU A 22 27.39 25.18 16.54
N THR A 23 28.46 25.85 16.12
CA THR A 23 28.63 26.22 14.70
C THR A 23 28.86 25.01 13.82
N ILE A 24 29.63 24.00 14.25
CA ILE A 24 29.74 22.73 13.54
C ILE A 24 28.40 22.02 13.46
N LEU A 25 27.63 21.99 14.56
CA LEU A 25 26.31 21.36 14.61
C LEU A 25 25.34 22.04 13.63
N ILE A 26 25.29 23.38 13.63
CA ILE A 26 24.45 24.16 12.71
C ILE A 26 24.93 23.94 11.27
N LEU A 27 26.24 23.99 11.01
CA LEU A 27 26.81 23.80 9.68
C LEU A 27 26.50 22.40 9.12
N ILE A 28 26.61 21.34 9.93
CA ILE A 28 26.19 19.98 9.53
C ILE A 28 24.68 19.91 9.28
N LEU A 29 23.87 20.63 10.06
CA LEU A 29 22.41 20.68 9.90
C LEU A 29 21.96 21.49 8.67
N THR A 30 22.77 22.45 8.21
CA THR A 30 22.41 23.37 7.10
C THR A 30 23.00 22.95 5.75
N ILE A 31 24.14 22.24 5.72
CA ILE A 31 24.72 21.75 4.48
C ILE A 31 23.83 20.64 3.92
N SER A 32 23.28 20.88 2.72
CA SER A 32 22.50 19.89 1.99
C SER A 32 23.26 18.55 1.92
N PRO A 33 22.61 17.43 2.26
CA PRO A 33 23.27 16.14 2.47
C PRO A 33 23.87 15.51 1.20
N SER A 34 23.76 16.20 0.05
CA SER A 34 24.35 15.82 -1.23
C SER A 34 25.88 15.92 -1.27
N LEU A 35 26.52 16.66 -0.35
CA LEU A 35 27.97 16.85 -0.32
C LEU A 35 28.70 16.01 0.76
N LEU A 36 27.95 15.25 1.57
CA LEU A 36 28.48 14.53 2.72
C LEU A 36 28.72 13.05 2.38
N SER A 37 29.78 12.46 2.92
CA SER A 37 30.15 11.05 2.74
C SER A 37 28.93 10.10 2.87
N PRO A 38 28.80 9.05 2.03
CA PRO A 38 27.60 8.20 1.96
C PRO A 38 27.18 7.57 3.29
N GLY A 39 28.12 7.35 4.22
CA GLY A 39 27.81 6.85 5.56
C GLY A 39 27.04 7.85 6.43
N VAL A 40 27.33 9.15 6.30
CA VAL A 40 26.65 10.19 7.08
C VAL A 40 25.31 10.56 6.43
N HIS A 41 25.17 10.42 5.10
CA HIS A 41 23.87 10.51 4.43
C HIS A 41 22.90 9.43 4.93
N ALA A 42 23.34 8.18 5.10
CA ALA A 42 22.52 7.10 5.65
C ALA A 42 22.08 7.39 7.11
N PHE A 43 22.99 7.92 7.92
CA PHE A 43 22.68 8.31 9.30
C PHE A 43 21.74 9.52 9.39
N TRP A 44 21.98 10.56 8.59
CA TRP A 44 21.19 11.79 8.57
C TRP A 44 19.79 11.58 7.98
N SER A 45 19.67 10.77 6.93
CA SER A 45 18.36 10.35 6.40
C SER A 45 17.58 9.51 7.42
N GLY A 46 18.26 8.68 8.21
CA GLY A 46 17.67 8.01 9.37
C GLY A 46 17.20 9.00 10.44
N PHE A 47 18.01 10.02 10.76
CA PHE A 47 17.67 11.04 11.75
C PHE A 47 16.50 11.94 11.30
N GLN A 48 16.48 12.41 10.05
CA GLN A 48 15.35 13.13 9.48
C GLN A 48 14.10 12.26 9.43
N THR A 49 14.24 10.97 9.09
CA THR A 49 13.13 10.03 9.15
C THR A 49 12.64 9.83 10.59
N VAL A 50 13.49 9.86 11.62
CA VAL A 50 13.08 9.83 13.04
C VAL A 50 12.39 11.13 13.48
N LEU A 51 12.74 12.26 12.90
CA LEU A 51 12.07 13.54 13.16
C LEU A 51 10.71 13.65 12.44
N SER A 52 10.58 13.09 11.22
CA SER A 52 9.34 13.07 10.43
C SER A 52 8.42 11.87 10.71
N ALA A 53 8.97 10.79 11.28
CA ALA A 53 8.28 9.57 11.70
C ALA A 53 6.98 9.75 12.50
N PRO A 54 6.83 10.70 13.45
CA PRO A 54 5.61 10.78 14.25
C PRO A 54 4.33 11.02 13.43
N ARG A 55 4.44 11.55 12.20
CA ARG A 55 3.30 11.67 11.26
C ARG A 55 3.33 10.59 10.18
N GLU A 56 4.52 10.21 9.69
CA GLU A 56 4.65 9.20 8.63
C GLU A 56 4.23 7.79 9.07
N ILE A 57 4.47 7.39 10.32
CA ILE A 57 4.15 6.04 10.82
C ILE A 57 2.63 5.75 10.74
N PRO A 58 1.76 6.56 11.38
CA PRO A 58 0.32 6.30 11.34
C PRO A 58 -0.24 6.41 9.92
N ASP A 59 0.25 7.34 9.10
CA ASP A 59 -0.20 7.52 7.71
C ASP A 59 0.20 6.33 6.84
N ALA A 60 1.44 5.83 6.96
CA ALA A 60 1.91 4.69 6.19
C ALA A 60 1.18 3.38 6.57
N PHE A 61 0.98 3.13 7.86
CA PHE A 61 0.24 1.95 8.31
C PHE A 61 -1.25 2.04 7.95
N SER A 62 -1.89 3.20 8.15
CA SER A 62 -3.32 3.38 7.83
C SER A 62 -3.61 3.27 6.33
N THR A 63 -2.79 3.89 5.48
CA THR A 63 -2.93 3.79 4.01
C THR A 63 -2.71 2.37 3.51
N LEU A 64 -1.67 1.69 3.99
CA LEU A 64 -1.38 0.31 3.60
C LEU A 64 -2.47 -0.64 4.08
N ARG A 65 -2.94 -0.46 5.33
CA ARG A 65 -4.08 -1.20 5.88
C ARG A 65 -5.29 -1.01 5.00
N GLN A 66 -5.67 0.23 4.73
CA GLN A 66 -6.82 0.56 3.89
C GLN A 66 -6.71 -0.15 2.52
N GLY A 67 -5.56 -0.07 1.85
CA GLY A 67 -5.34 -0.74 0.57
C GLY A 67 -5.44 -2.26 0.62
N LEU A 68 -4.91 -2.90 1.68
CA LEU A 68 -4.99 -4.36 1.87
C LEU A 68 -6.44 -4.84 2.09
N TYR A 69 -7.20 -4.10 2.90
CA TYR A 69 -8.59 -4.45 3.22
C TYR A 69 -9.53 -4.17 2.05
N GLU A 70 -9.35 -3.06 1.35
CA GLU A 70 -10.10 -2.75 0.13
C GLU A 70 -9.91 -3.85 -0.92
N GLU A 71 -8.67 -4.29 -1.15
CA GLU A 71 -8.35 -5.35 -2.09
C GLU A 71 -8.97 -6.70 -1.68
N ARG A 72 -9.05 -6.96 -0.37
CA ARG A 72 -9.66 -8.19 0.16
C ARG A 72 -11.17 -8.21 -0.07
N GLU A 73 -11.84 -7.10 0.18
CA GLU A 73 -13.27 -6.96 -0.06
C GLU A 73 -13.60 -7.06 -1.55
N TYR A 74 -12.79 -6.43 -2.41
CA TYR A 74 -12.88 -6.61 -3.84
C TYR A 74 -12.82 -8.11 -4.22
N LEU A 75 -11.79 -8.84 -3.76
CA LEU A 75 -11.65 -10.27 -4.09
C LEU A 75 -12.80 -11.13 -3.54
N LYS A 76 -13.32 -10.80 -2.36
CA LYS A 76 -14.50 -11.47 -1.78
C LYS A 76 -15.75 -11.21 -2.63
N GLN A 77 -15.95 -9.98 -3.10
CA GLN A 77 -17.08 -9.64 -3.95
C GLN A 77 -16.97 -10.30 -5.33
N VAL A 78 -15.79 -10.31 -5.95
CA VAL A 78 -15.54 -11.02 -7.21
C VAL A 78 -15.81 -12.51 -7.07
N ARG A 79 -15.39 -13.13 -5.95
CA ARG A 79 -15.67 -14.54 -5.68
C ARG A 79 -17.18 -14.80 -5.60
N ARG A 80 -17.92 -13.99 -4.84
CA ARG A 80 -19.38 -14.12 -4.71
C ARG A 80 -20.10 -13.98 -6.06
N ARG A 81 -19.70 -13.00 -6.89
CA ARG A 81 -20.27 -12.82 -8.24
C ARG A 81 -20.04 -14.05 -9.13
N ARG A 82 -18.84 -14.63 -9.09
CA ARG A 82 -18.51 -15.84 -9.86
C ARG A 82 -19.21 -17.08 -9.33
N GLU A 83 -19.32 -17.23 -8.01
CA GLU A 83 -20.06 -18.32 -7.38
C GLU A 83 -21.54 -18.29 -7.77
N GLY A 84 -22.18 -17.12 -7.80
CA GLY A 84 -23.57 -16.96 -8.24
C GLY A 84 -23.80 -17.25 -9.74
N ALA A 85 -22.79 -17.05 -10.60
CA ALA A 85 -22.88 -17.36 -12.03
C ALA A 85 -22.71 -18.86 -12.34
N ARG A 86 -21.98 -19.61 -11.50
CA ARG A 86 -21.70 -21.05 -11.69
C ARG A 86 -22.94 -21.93 -11.59
N THR A 87 -23.97 -21.52 -10.87
CA THR A 87 -25.20 -22.29 -10.70
C THR A 87 -26.02 -22.40 -12.00
N ARG A 88 -25.68 -21.63 -13.05
CA ARG A 88 -26.45 -21.55 -14.30
C ARG A 88 -25.77 -22.21 -15.53
N ASP A 89 -24.47 -22.52 -15.49
CA ASP A 89 -23.66 -22.95 -16.66
C ASP A 89 -22.70 -24.11 -16.28
N SER A 90 -23.24 -25.23 -15.80
CA SER A 90 -22.54 -26.13 -14.87
C SER A 90 -21.73 -27.31 -15.45
N LYS A 91 -21.53 -27.47 -16.78
CA LYS A 91 -20.81 -28.68 -17.27
C LYS A 91 -19.59 -28.48 -18.16
N THR A 92 -19.42 -27.35 -18.84
CA THR A 92 -18.39 -27.27 -19.89
C THR A 92 -17.14 -26.48 -19.49
N LYS A 93 -17.20 -25.64 -18.44
CA LYS A 93 -16.10 -24.72 -18.08
C LYS A 93 -15.33 -25.07 -16.80
N SER A 94 -15.73 -26.09 -16.03
CA SER A 94 -15.10 -26.35 -14.72
C SER A 94 -13.67 -26.90 -14.81
N LEU A 95 -13.30 -27.56 -15.92
CA LEU A 95 -12.01 -28.26 -16.07
C LEU A 95 -10.82 -27.36 -16.42
N TYR A 96 -11.04 -26.15 -16.94
CA TYR A 96 -9.97 -25.20 -17.28
C TYR A 96 -9.74 -24.10 -16.22
N TYR A 97 -10.58 -24.01 -15.18
CA TYR A 97 -10.63 -22.84 -14.28
C TYR A 97 -10.65 -23.18 -12.77
N GLU A 98 -10.30 -24.41 -12.40
CA GLU A 98 -10.48 -24.93 -11.04
C GLU A 98 -9.51 -24.29 -10.01
N GLY A 99 -8.45 -23.62 -10.48
CA GLY A 99 -7.46 -22.89 -9.67
C GLY A 99 -7.31 -21.41 -10.02
N GLY A 100 -8.36 -20.74 -10.53
CA GLY A 100 -8.29 -19.43 -11.18
C GLY A 100 -7.43 -18.35 -10.49
N PRO A 101 -6.88 -17.37 -11.25
CA PRO A 101 -5.94 -16.34 -10.77
C PRO A 101 -6.38 -15.63 -9.48
N THR A 102 -7.69 -15.46 -9.28
CA THR A 102 -8.29 -14.87 -8.08
C THR A 102 -8.00 -15.65 -6.79
N LYS A 103 -7.88 -16.97 -6.84
CA LYS A 103 -7.49 -17.80 -5.67
C LYS A 103 -6.04 -17.55 -5.28
N VAL A 104 -5.14 -17.50 -6.26
CA VAL A 104 -3.71 -17.22 -6.04
C VAL A 104 -3.53 -15.81 -5.50
N MET A 105 -4.25 -14.84 -6.06
CA MET A 105 -4.26 -13.46 -5.56
C MET A 105 -4.83 -13.38 -4.15
N ASN A 106 -5.88 -14.14 -3.82
CA ASN A 106 -6.41 -14.20 -2.45
C ASN A 106 -5.40 -14.78 -1.45
N LYS A 107 -4.67 -15.83 -1.84
CA LYS A 107 -3.61 -16.40 -1.00
C LYS A 107 -2.49 -15.39 -0.79
N ALA A 108 -2.00 -14.78 -1.86
CA ALA A 108 -0.95 -13.75 -1.79
C ALA A 108 -1.39 -12.57 -0.92
N LEU A 109 -2.65 -12.13 -1.02
CA LEU A 109 -3.18 -11.06 -0.18
C LEU A 109 -3.24 -11.45 1.30
N LYS A 110 -3.64 -12.69 1.62
CA LYS A 110 -3.63 -13.19 3.01
C LYS A 110 -2.21 -13.21 3.57
N ASP A 111 -1.24 -13.65 2.78
CA ASP A 111 0.18 -13.65 3.18
C ASP A 111 0.65 -12.21 3.45
N LEU A 112 0.28 -11.24 2.60
CA LEU A 112 0.60 -9.82 2.80
C LEU A 112 -0.06 -9.22 4.05
N ILE A 113 -1.31 -9.58 4.35
CA ILE A 113 -2.01 -9.13 5.55
C ILE A 113 -1.34 -9.69 6.81
N HIS A 114 -0.96 -10.98 6.77
CA HIS A 114 -0.26 -11.61 7.87
C HIS A 114 1.10 -10.93 8.14
N ASP A 115 1.88 -10.69 7.08
CA ASP A 115 3.15 -9.98 7.19
C ASP A 115 2.95 -8.55 7.71
N PHE A 116 1.93 -7.86 7.22
CA PHE A 116 1.57 -6.51 7.70
C PHE A 116 1.27 -6.49 9.19
N LYS A 117 0.43 -7.42 9.68
CA LYS A 117 0.10 -7.53 11.12
C LYS A 117 1.35 -7.75 11.97
N ASN A 118 2.32 -8.53 11.49
CA ASN A 118 3.58 -8.74 12.20
C ASN A 118 4.39 -7.44 12.35
N TYR A 119 4.38 -6.57 11.32
CA TYR A 119 5.05 -5.27 11.40
C TYR A 119 4.26 -4.22 12.19
N GLU A 120 2.93 -4.31 12.18
CA GLU A 120 2.02 -3.37 12.84
C GLU A 120 1.94 -3.63 14.37
N SER A 121 1.93 -4.90 14.78
CA SER A 121 1.78 -5.35 16.17
C SER A 121 2.57 -4.54 17.23
N PRO A 122 3.88 -4.26 17.06
CA PRO A 122 4.65 -3.54 18.08
C PRO A 122 4.27 -2.06 18.22
N PHE A 123 3.52 -1.48 17.28
CA PHE A 123 3.14 -0.07 17.28
C PHE A 123 1.74 0.18 17.84
N LEU A 124 0.97 -0.87 18.15
CA LEU A 124 -0.42 -0.74 18.59
C LEU A 124 -0.51 -0.32 20.07
N LEU A 125 -1.29 0.73 20.35
CA LEU A 125 -1.56 1.21 21.71
C LEU A 125 -2.45 0.26 22.50
N SER A 126 -3.47 -0.30 21.84
CA SER A 126 -4.35 -1.32 22.40
C SER A 126 -4.11 -2.63 21.66
N PRO A 127 -3.54 -3.65 22.32
CA PRO A 127 -3.60 -5.01 21.81
C PRO A 127 -5.08 -5.39 21.65
N HIS A 128 -5.46 -5.83 20.46
CA HIS A 128 -6.84 -6.19 20.16
C HIS A 128 -7.15 -7.57 20.76
N ASP A 129 -7.91 -7.60 21.85
CA ASP A 129 -8.32 -8.82 22.57
C ASP A 129 -9.61 -9.46 22.00
N GLY A 130 -10.08 -8.96 20.85
CA GLY A 130 -11.28 -9.47 20.17
C GLY A 130 -10.96 -10.66 19.26
N LEU A 131 -11.92 -11.58 19.10
CA LEU A 131 -11.87 -12.66 18.11
C LEU A 131 -11.52 -12.06 16.74
N GLU A 132 -10.30 -12.33 16.24
CA GLU A 132 -9.68 -11.68 15.07
C GLU A 132 -10.60 -11.63 13.84
N LYS A 133 -11.52 -12.58 13.74
CA LYS A 133 -12.48 -12.72 12.65
C LYS A 133 -13.56 -11.64 12.60
N GLU A 134 -13.94 -11.04 13.72
CA GLU A 134 -15.03 -10.05 13.80
C GLU A 134 -14.50 -8.62 13.77
N LEU A 135 -13.33 -8.36 14.37
CA LEU A 135 -12.69 -7.04 14.38
C LEU A 135 -11.91 -6.71 13.10
N GLU A 136 -11.53 -7.69 12.27
CA GLU A 136 -11.03 -7.42 10.89
C GLU A 136 -12.02 -6.58 10.05
N TRP A 137 -13.26 -6.42 10.49
CA TRP A 137 -14.39 -5.83 9.75
C TRP A 137 -15.03 -4.64 10.44
N SER A 138 -14.58 -4.26 11.64
CA SER A 138 -15.15 -3.11 12.34
C SER A 138 -14.50 -1.82 11.86
N PHE A 139 -15.30 -0.77 11.70
CA PHE A 139 -14.84 0.61 11.46
C PHE A 139 -13.78 1.08 12.48
N ASP A 140 -13.81 0.49 13.67
CA ASP A 140 -12.88 0.70 14.78
C ASP A 140 -11.46 0.17 14.47
N ALA A 141 -11.34 -0.84 13.61
CA ALA A 141 -10.06 -1.39 13.17
C ALA A 141 -9.29 -0.40 12.26
N THR A 142 -9.99 0.47 11.53
CA THR A 142 -9.37 1.53 10.72
C THR A 142 -8.94 2.75 11.53
N GLN A 143 -9.43 2.93 12.76
CA GLN A 143 -9.09 4.05 13.65
C GLN A 143 -8.14 3.63 14.79
N GLN A 144 -7.18 2.74 14.50
CA GLN A 144 -6.19 2.36 15.52
C GLN A 144 -5.22 3.50 15.78
N ALA A 145 -5.03 3.82 17.07
CA ALA A 145 -4.03 4.75 17.53
C ALA A 145 -2.66 4.05 17.62
N TYR A 146 -1.62 4.68 17.08
CA TYR A 146 -0.25 4.16 17.06
C TYR A 146 0.63 4.82 18.12
N ARG A 147 1.52 4.03 18.73
CA ARG A 147 2.59 4.54 19.60
C ARG A 147 3.70 5.16 18.77
N CYS A 148 3.94 6.45 18.96
CA CYS A 148 4.96 7.22 18.25
C CYS A 148 6.12 7.68 19.17
N ASP A 149 6.48 6.89 20.18
CA ASP A 149 7.62 7.17 21.07
C ASP A 149 8.97 7.09 20.33
N LEU A 150 10.03 7.70 20.88
CA LEU A 150 11.37 7.70 20.27
C LEU A 150 11.89 6.29 19.93
N TRP A 151 11.65 5.30 20.81
CA TRP A 151 12.02 3.90 20.55
C TRP A 151 11.26 3.29 19.37
N HIS A 152 9.97 3.59 19.23
CA HIS A 152 9.16 3.14 18.10
C HIS A 152 9.66 3.77 16.79
N ARG A 153 10.19 5.00 16.82
CA ARG A 153 10.77 5.63 15.63
C ARG A 153 12.07 4.96 15.18
N VAL A 154 12.92 4.53 16.11
CA VAL A 154 14.12 3.74 15.79
C VAL A 154 13.71 2.37 15.25
N LEU A 155 12.71 1.73 15.85
CA LEU A 155 12.15 0.47 15.34
C LEU A 155 11.56 0.63 13.93
N TRP A 156 10.89 1.75 13.66
CA TRP A 156 10.36 2.09 12.34
C TRP A 156 11.45 2.18 11.29
N LEU A 157 12.61 2.80 11.57
CA LEU A 157 13.71 2.86 10.60
C LEU A 157 14.13 1.47 10.10
N ARG A 158 14.18 0.50 11.01
CA ARG A 158 14.53 -0.89 10.68
C ARG A 158 13.40 -1.58 9.90
N ASN A 159 12.15 -1.33 10.26
CA ASN A 159 10.99 -2.01 9.70
C ASN A 159 10.43 -1.34 8.43
N LYS A 160 10.78 -0.08 8.15
CA LYS A 160 10.30 0.71 7.00
C LYS A 160 10.55 0.01 5.66
N GLY A 161 11.68 -0.69 5.53
CA GLY A 161 11.97 -1.51 4.35
C GLY A 161 10.99 -2.67 4.15
N GLY A 162 10.59 -3.34 5.24
CA GLY A 162 9.59 -4.41 5.22
C GLY A 162 8.20 -3.92 4.84
N VAL A 163 7.76 -2.81 5.45
CA VAL A 163 6.47 -2.17 5.15
C VAL A 163 6.41 -1.70 3.69
N ASN A 164 7.48 -1.08 3.19
CA ASN A 164 7.58 -0.69 1.77
C ASN A 164 7.54 -1.90 0.83
N ARG A 165 8.10 -3.04 1.24
CA ARG A 165 8.02 -4.28 0.45
C ARG A 165 6.58 -4.77 0.34
N ILE A 166 5.81 -4.71 1.43
CA ILE A 166 4.38 -5.07 1.43
C ILE A 166 3.60 -4.13 0.52
N ALA A 167 3.82 -2.81 0.64
CA ALA A 167 3.19 -1.82 -0.22
C ALA A 167 3.46 -2.06 -1.71
N ASN A 168 4.73 -2.30 -2.07
CA ASN A 168 5.12 -2.63 -3.44
C ASN A 168 4.47 -3.93 -3.95
N ASN A 169 4.38 -4.95 -3.09
CA ASN A 169 3.75 -6.22 -3.45
C ASN A 169 2.23 -6.07 -3.63
N LEU A 170 1.58 -5.27 -2.78
CA LEU A 170 0.17 -4.92 -2.92
C LEU A 170 -0.07 -4.19 -4.23
N GLN A 171 0.74 -3.18 -4.56
CA GLN A 171 0.63 -2.45 -5.82
C GLN A 171 0.78 -3.40 -7.02
N ARG A 172 1.76 -4.31 -6.99
CA ARG A 172 1.93 -5.35 -8.04
C ARG A 172 0.71 -6.24 -8.16
N LEU A 173 0.08 -6.61 -7.05
CA LEU A 173 -1.14 -7.42 -7.03
C LEU A 173 -2.31 -6.63 -7.66
N GLN A 174 -2.48 -5.37 -7.29
CA GLN A 174 -3.47 -4.47 -7.87
C GLN A 174 -3.26 -4.26 -9.37
N THR A 175 -2.02 -4.08 -9.85
CA THR A 175 -1.73 -3.97 -11.29
C THR A 175 -2.12 -5.26 -12.03
N ARG A 176 -1.80 -6.44 -11.46
CA ARG A 176 -2.20 -7.73 -12.04
C ARG A 176 -3.72 -7.88 -12.09
N ARG A 177 -4.42 -7.47 -11.05
CA ARG A 177 -5.89 -7.44 -10.99
C ARG A 177 -6.47 -6.58 -12.10
N ILE A 178 -6.02 -5.33 -12.21
CA ILE A 178 -6.48 -4.39 -13.24
C ILE A 178 -6.22 -4.97 -14.63
N ALA A 179 -5.08 -5.61 -14.86
CA ALA A 179 -4.80 -6.28 -16.13
C ALA A 179 -5.81 -7.41 -16.42
N VAL A 180 -6.11 -8.27 -15.44
CA VAL A 180 -7.11 -9.34 -15.60
C VAL A 180 -8.49 -8.76 -15.88
N GLU A 181 -8.92 -7.75 -15.12
CA GLU A 181 -10.22 -7.10 -15.30
C GLU A 181 -10.31 -6.37 -16.65
N ALA A 182 -9.25 -5.69 -17.08
CA ALA A 182 -9.17 -5.06 -18.39
C ALA A 182 -9.25 -6.09 -19.53
N THR A 183 -8.65 -7.28 -19.36
CA THR A 183 -8.83 -8.35 -20.34
C THR A 183 -10.26 -8.87 -20.36
N GLU A 184 -10.86 -9.15 -19.19
CA GLU A 184 -12.24 -9.64 -19.11
C GLU A 184 -13.24 -8.65 -19.71
N THR A 185 -13.10 -7.35 -19.42
CA THR A 185 -13.94 -6.29 -20.00
C THR A 185 -13.76 -6.17 -21.51
N ARG A 186 -12.53 -6.33 -22.02
CA ARG A 186 -12.26 -6.36 -23.48
C ARG A 186 -13.00 -7.51 -24.17
N TRP A 187 -13.02 -8.69 -23.58
CA TRP A 187 -13.74 -9.84 -24.15
C TRP A 187 -15.25 -9.60 -24.18
N VAL A 188 -15.83 -9.16 -23.05
CA VAL A 188 -17.27 -8.84 -22.95
C VAL A 188 -17.68 -7.74 -23.95
N LEU A 189 -16.86 -6.71 -24.11
CA LEU A 189 -17.12 -5.65 -25.07
C LEU A 189 -17.07 -6.15 -26.51
N GLY A 190 -16.12 -7.04 -26.84
CA GLY A 190 -16.04 -7.68 -28.15
C GLY A 190 -17.31 -8.50 -28.47
N ASP A 191 -17.78 -9.30 -27.53
CA ASP A 191 -19.02 -10.07 -27.68
C ASP A 191 -20.24 -9.15 -27.87
N CYS A 192 -20.33 -8.07 -27.08
CA CYS A 192 -21.40 -7.09 -27.20
C CYS A 192 -21.41 -6.40 -28.58
N MET A 193 -20.23 -5.99 -29.09
CA MET A 193 -20.10 -5.41 -30.43
C MET A 193 -20.48 -6.41 -31.53
N GLY A 194 -20.14 -7.69 -31.36
CA GLY A 194 -20.57 -8.76 -32.27
C GLY A 194 -22.09 -8.88 -32.33
N MET A 195 -22.74 -8.94 -31.15
CA MET A 195 -24.20 -8.97 -31.04
C MET A 195 -24.87 -7.73 -31.64
N MET A 196 -24.28 -6.55 -31.43
CA MET A 196 -24.81 -5.29 -31.96
C MET A 196 -24.74 -5.25 -33.50
N ARG A 197 -23.63 -5.72 -34.09
CA ARG A 197 -23.50 -5.88 -35.55
C ARG A 197 -24.49 -6.89 -36.12
N GLU A 198 -24.74 -7.99 -35.42
CA GLU A 198 -25.72 -8.97 -35.85
C GLU A 198 -27.14 -8.37 -35.84
N CYS A 199 -27.49 -7.62 -34.79
CA CYS A 199 -28.75 -6.88 -34.71
C CYS A 199 -28.89 -5.87 -35.86
N GLU A 200 -27.85 -5.10 -36.15
CA GLU A 200 -27.83 -4.15 -37.28
C GLU A 200 -28.08 -4.85 -38.62
N GLY A 201 -27.41 -6.00 -38.85
CA GLY A 201 -27.64 -6.81 -40.06
C GLY A 201 -29.07 -7.33 -40.17
N ARG A 202 -29.67 -7.77 -39.07
CA ARG A 202 -31.09 -8.21 -39.02
C ARG A 202 -32.04 -7.04 -39.28
N LEU A 203 -31.76 -5.87 -38.71
CA LEU A 203 -32.60 -4.68 -38.87
C LEU A 203 -32.57 -4.17 -40.31
N GLY A 204 -31.40 -4.11 -40.95
CA GLY A 204 -31.27 -3.77 -42.37
C GLY A 204 -31.89 -4.80 -43.32
N ALA A 205 -31.99 -6.07 -42.90
CA ALA A 205 -32.74 -7.08 -43.67
C ALA A 205 -34.26 -6.87 -43.58
N ILE A 206 -34.77 -6.43 -42.42
CA ILE A 206 -36.18 -6.07 -42.23
C ILE A 206 -36.52 -4.82 -43.05
N GLU A 207 -35.66 -3.81 -43.02
CA GLU A 207 -35.83 -2.57 -43.78
C GLU A 207 -35.92 -2.83 -45.29
N ARG A 208 -35.02 -3.66 -45.84
CA ARG A 208 -35.08 -4.07 -47.26
C ARG A 208 -36.36 -4.79 -47.63
N ARG A 209 -36.93 -5.60 -46.73
CA ARG A 209 -38.22 -6.28 -46.95
C ARG A 209 -39.38 -5.29 -46.95
N LEU A 210 -39.36 -4.32 -46.04
CA LEU A 210 -40.35 -3.25 -45.99
C LEU A 210 -40.35 -2.41 -47.27
N GLN A 211 -39.17 -2.02 -47.77
CA GLN A 211 -39.06 -1.26 -49.01
C GLN A 211 -39.59 -2.03 -50.23
N MET A 212 -39.30 -3.34 -50.33
CA MET A 212 -39.84 -4.17 -51.42
C MET A 212 -41.37 -4.32 -51.34
N SER A 213 -41.96 -4.31 -50.14
CA SER A 213 -43.42 -4.33 -49.96
C SER A 213 -44.10 -2.98 -50.27
N GLN A 214 -43.34 -1.90 -50.35
CA GLN A 214 -43.86 -0.55 -50.60
C GLN A 214 -43.86 -0.17 -52.09
N ILE A 215 -43.17 -0.95 -52.93
CA ILE A 215 -42.98 -0.71 -54.37
C ILE A 215 -43.85 -1.65 -55.24
N GLY A 216 -44.50 -2.66 -54.65
CA GLY A 216 -45.50 -3.51 -55.31
C GLY A 216 -46.92 -3.16 -54.89
#